data_AF-A0A3D3B3R0-F1
#
_entry.id   AF-A0A3D3B3R0-F1
#
_cell.length_a   1.000
_cell.length_b   1.000
_cell.length_c   1.000
_cell.angle_alpha   90.00
_cell.angle_beta   90.00
_cell.angle_gamma   90.00
#
_symmetry.space_group_name_H-M   'P 1'
#
loop_
_entity.id
_entity.type
_entity.pdbx_description
1 polymer ?
#
loop_
_entity_poly.entity_id
_entity_poly.type
_entity_poly.pdbx_seq_one_letter_code
_entity_poly.pdbx_strand_id
1 'polypeptide(L)' 'MGEVIRDLIGLTGLVMSDDLGMKALGGTFAARARGVMAAGCDVALHCSGDLAEMVEVGSAVPPLAGVAAERFARA' A
#
# COMPACT_ATOMS: atom_id res chain seq x y z
N MET A 1 -2.70 4.36 11.23
CA MET A 1 -3.85 3.95 10.39
C MET A 1 -5.05 3.55 11.23
N GLY A 2 -4.93 2.55 12.12
CA GLY A 2 -6.03 2.09 12.98
C GLY A 2 -6.74 3.21 13.73
N GLU A 3 -6.05 3.83 14.69
CA GLU A 3 -6.65 4.81 15.61
C GLU A 3 -7.30 6.01 14.92
N VAL A 4 -6.61 6.63 13.95
CA VAL A 4 -7.11 7.88 13.35
C VAL A 4 -7.99 7.62 12.12
N ILE A 5 -7.51 6.83 11.15
CA ILE A 5 -8.22 6.67 9.87
C ILE A 5 -9.39 5.69 10.00
N ARG A 6 -9.18 4.57 10.70
CA ARG A 6 -10.21 3.53 10.84
C ARG A 6 -11.15 3.83 12.01
N ASP A 7 -10.63 4.22 13.17
CA ASP A 7 -11.45 4.37 14.38
C ASP A 7 -12.03 5.77 14.53
N LEU A 8 -11.21 6.84 14.47
CA LEU A 8 -11.69 8.21 14.64
C LEU A 8 -12.46 8.74 13.42
N ILE A 9 -11.89 8.61 12.22
CA ILE A 9 -12.53 9.07 10.98
C ILE A 9 -13.63 8.09 10.53
N GLY A 10 -13.52 6.81 10.89
CA GLY A 10 -14.50 5.80 10.48
C GLY A 10 -14.39 5.39 9.02
N LEU A 11 -13.22 5.53 8.38
CA LEU A 11 -13.05 5.20 6.96
C LEU A 11 -13.13 3.68 6.73
N THR A 12 -14.24 3.23 6.15
CA THR A 12 -14.47 1.81 5.82
C THR A 12 -14.01 1.41 4.42
N GLY A 13 -13.77 2.40 3.55
CA GLY A 13 -13.33 2.22 2.16
C GLY A 13 -11.88 1.78 2.00
N LEU A 14 -11.47 1.66 0.74
CA LEU A 14 -10.10 1.33 0.35
C LEU A 14 -9.13 2.44 0.78
N VAL A 15 -7.97 2.05 1.29
CA VAL A 15 -6.84 2.96 1.52
C VAL A 15 -5.66 2.52 0.68
N MET A 16 -5.23 3.38 -0.24
CA MET A 16 -4.03 3.21 -1.05
C MET A 16 -2.90 4.03 -0.43
N SER A 17 -1.66 3.53 -0.51
CA SER A 17 -0.49 4.32 -0.14
C SER A 17 -0.26 5.47 -1.13
N ASP A 18 0.58 6.42 -0.73
CA ASP A 18 1.22 7.31 -1.71
C ASP A 18 2.20 6.53 -2.60
N ASP A 19 2.71 7.16 -3.65
CA ASP A 19 3.69 6.56 -4.54
C ASP A 19 5.00 6.22 -3.79
N LEU A 20 5.36 4.94 -3.79
CA LEU A 20 6.61 4.45 -3.21
C LEU A 20 7.86 5.00 -3.91
N GLY A 21 7.72 5.49 -5.15
CA GLY A 21 8.76 6.18 -5.92
C GLY A 21 9.12 7.56 -5.39
N MET A 22 8.26 8.17 -4.58
CA MET A 22 8.55 9.47 -3.98
C MET A 22 9.77 9.37 -3.06
N LYS A 23 10.80 10.19 -3.34
CA LYS A 23 12.11 10.17 -2.67
C LYS A 23 12.09 10.68 -1.21
N ALA A 24 10.91 10.82 -0.61
CA ALA A 24 10.75 11.22 0.78
C ALA A 24 11.09 10.08 1.76
N LEU A 25 10.89 8.83 1.34
CA LEU A 25 11.17 7.65 2.16
C LEU A 25 12.56 7.10 1.85
N GLY A 26 13.31 6.70 2.87
CA GLY A 26 14.56 5.95 2.70
C GLY A 26 14.34 4.47 2.38
N GLY A 27 15.41 3.71 2.18
CA GLY A 27 15.36 2.26 2.01
C GLY A 27 14.99 1.78 0.60
N THR A 28 14.94 0.46 0.42
CA THR A 28 14.62 -0.20 -0.85
C THR A 28 13.11 -0.19 -1.12
N PHE A 29 12.69 -0.42 -2.37
CA PHE A 29 11.27 -0.49 -2.70
C PHE A 29 10.55 -1.60 -1.94
N ALA A 30 11.18 -2.77 -1.76
CA ALA A 30 10.63 -3.85 -0.95
C ALA A 30 10.41 -3.43 0.51
N ALA A 31 11.35 -2.66 1.08
CA ALA A 31 11.22 -2.17 2.45
C ALA A 31 10.06 -1.17 2.59
N ARG A 32 9.94 -0.23 1.64
CA ARG A 32 8.83 0.73 1.62
C ARG A 32 7.48 0.04 1.42
N ALA A 33 7.39 -0.92 0.49
CA ALA A 33 6.19 -1.71 0.24
C ALA A 33 5.73 -2.46 1.49
N ARG A 34 6.63 -3.19 2.16
CA ARG A 34 6.31 -3.84 3.44
C ARG A 34 5.87 -2.83 4.50
N GLY A 35 6.52 -1.67 4.56
CA GLY A 35 6.20 -0.61 5.50
C GLY A 35 4.76 -0.10 5.34
N VAL A 36 4.32 0.19 4.12
CA VAL A 36 2.96 0.70 3.89
C VAL A 36 1.88 -0.37 4.14
N MET A 37 2.17 -1.63 3.83
CA MET A 37 1.25 -2.73 4.14
C MET A 37 1.14 -2.95 5.65
N ALA A 38 2.27 -2.94 6.37
CA ALA A 38 2.29 -3.04 7.84
C ALA A 38 1.63 -1.83 8.51
N ALA A 39 1.70 -0.65 7.89
CA ALA A 39 0.99 0.53 8.36
C ALA A 39 -0.53 0.42 8.19
N GLY A 40 -1.04 -0.54 7.42
CA GLY A 40 -2.48 -0.82 7.24
C GLY A 40 -3.10 -0.26 5.96
N CYS A 41 -2.29 0.07 4.95
CA CYS A 41 -2.80 0.32 3.60
C CYS A 41 -3.31 -0.99 2.99
N ASP A 42 -4.38 -0.90 2.19
CA ASP A 42 -4.94 -2.04 1.45
C ASP A 42 -4.18 -2.26 0.13
N VAL A 43 -3.66 -1.19 -0.50
CA VAL A 43 -2.93 -1.22 -1.77
C VAL A 43 -1.69 -0.34 -1.68
N ALA A 44 -0.56 -0.80 -2.24
CA ALA A 44 0.64 0.00 -2.42
C ALA A 44 0.69 0.58 -3.86
N LEU A 45 1.00 1.87 -4.00
CA LEU A 45 1.13 2.54 -5.29
C LEU A 45 2.62 2.68 -5.68
N HIS A 46 2.96 2.29 -6.89
CA HIS A 46 4.28 2.54 -7.48
C HIS A 46 4.10 2.95 -8.94
N CYS A 47 4.62 4.12 -9.33
CA CYS A 47 4.33 4.71 -10.64
C CYS A 47 5.56 5.06 -11.49
N SER A 48 6.75 4.54 -11.16
CA SER A 48 7.98 4.88 -11.89
C SER A 48 8.04 4.31 -13.32
N GLY A 49 7.30 3.21 -13.58
CA GLY A 49 7.34 2.48 -14.84
C GLY A 49 8.58 1.60 -15.03
N ASP A 50 9.46 1.51 -14.02
CA ASP A 50 10.62 0.62 -14.05
C ASP A 50 10.22 -0.81 -13.64
N LEU A 51 10.49 -1.78 -14.52
CA LEU A 51 10.11 -3.18 -14.30
C LEU A 51 10.87 -3.83 -13.13
N ALA A 52 12.14 -3.49 -12.94
CA ALA A 52 12.91 -4.07 -11.85
C ALA A 52 12.36 -3.58 -10.50
N GLU A 53 12.01 -2.30 -10.40
CA GLU A 53 11.33 -1.75 -9.22
C GLU A 53 9.95 -2.37 -9.03
N MET A 54 9.14 -2.51 -10.08
CA MET A 54 7.81 -3.14 -9.99
C MET A 54 7.88 -4.60 -9.51
N VAL A 55 8.88 -5.37 -9.97
CA VAL A 55 9.13 -6.74 -9.51
C VAL A 55 9.54 -6.76 -8.03
N GLU A 56 10.39 -5.82 -7.60
CA GLU A 56 10.78 -5.70 -6.20
C GLU A 56 9.57 -5.38 -5.30
N VAL A 57 8.73 -4.42 -5.69
CA VAL A 57 7.50 -4.07 -4.97
C VAL A 57 6.53 -5.26 -4.95
N GLY A 58 6.26 -5.86 -6.10
CA GLY A 58 5.33 -6.99 -6.24
C GLY A 58 5.72 -8.20 -5.39
N SER A 59 7.02 -8.46 -5.26
CA SER A 59 7.55 -9.54 -4.41
C SER A 59 7.44 -9.26 -2.91
N ALA A 60 7.18 -8.01 -2.53
CA ALA A 60 7.17 -7.55 -1.15
C ALA A 60 5.75 -7.29 -0.59
N VAL A 61 4.72 -7.34 -1.44
CA VAL A 61 3.31 -7.16 -1.04
C VAL A 61 2.56 -8.49 -1.05
N PRO A 62 1.57 -8.67 -0.16
CA PRO A 62 0.69 -9.85 -0.22
C PRO A 62 -0.26 -9.76 -1.42
N PRO A 63 -0.80 -10.90 -1.90
CA PRO A 63 -1.92 -10.89 -2.84
C PRO A 63 -3.12 -10.11 -2.28
N LEU A 64 -3.82 -9.38 -3.14
CA LEU A 64 -5.05 -8.69 -2.77
C LEU A 64 -6.15 -9.72 -2.47
N ALA A 65 -6.53 -9.81 -1.19
CA ALA A 65 -7.50 -10.81 -0.72
C ALA A 65 -8.30 -10.29 0.49
N GLY A 66 -9.38 -11.01 0.84
CA GLY A 66 -10.22 -10.72 2.00
C GLY A 66 -10.84 -9.31 1.96
N VAL A 67 -10.88 -8.64 3.12
CA VAL A 67 -11.49 -7.31 3.28
C VAL A 67 -10.87 -6.27 2.34
N ALA A 68 -9.56 -6.35 2.08
CA ALA A 68 -8.89 -5.43 1.15
C ALA A 68 -9.42 -5.60 -0.29
N ALA A 69 -9.64 -6.83 -0.74
CA ALA A 69 -10.23 -7.11 -2.05
C ALA A 69 -11.70 -6.66 -2.14
N GLU A 70 -12.48 -6.87 -1.07
CA GLU A 70 -13.85 -6.39 -1.00
C GLU A 70 -13.93 -4.85 -1.05
N ARG A 71 -13.01 -4.16 -0.38
CA ARG A 71 -12.89 -2.69 -0.45
C ARG A 71 -12.53 -2.24 -1.85
N PHE A 72 -11.59 -2.93 -2.50
CA PHE A 72 -11.15 -2.62 -3.86
C PHE A 72 -12.28 -2.75 -4.88
N ALA A 73 -13.08 -3.82 -4.79
CA ALA A 73 -14.19 -4.07 -5.72
C ALA A 73 -15.32 -3.03 -5.64
N ARG A 74 -15.40 -2.25 -4.55
CA ARG A 74 -16.41 -1.20 -4.34
C ARG A 74 -15.92 0.21 -4.69
N ALA A 75 -14.62 0.37 -4.88
CA ALA A 75 -13.98 1.66 -5.18
C ALA A 75 -14.11 1.98 -6.68
#